data_AF-A0ABD0P7X9-F1
#
_entry.id   AF-A0ABD0P7X9-F1
#
_cell.length_a   1.000
_cell.length_b   1.000
_cell.length_c   1.000
_cell.angle_alpha   90.00
_cell.angle_beta   90.00
_cell.angle_gamma   90.00
#
_symmetry.space_group_name_H-M   'P 1'
#
loop_
_entity.id
_entity.type
_entity.pdbx_description
1 polymer ?
#
loop_
_entity_poly.entity_id
_entity_poly.type
_entity_poly.pdbx_seq_one_letter_code
_entity_poly.pdbx_strand_id
1 'polypeptide(L)'
;MKFENLLAEVGGFGKYQISIIALLVIPRVTLPFNFLLNNFIAAIPSHHCDISSLDANGILGNLSQQERLTVSIPAQKDGTFASCHMFSHPQFHLLTNYSNGTELPVVECQNGWEYDNSMIKSSLATE
;
A
#
# COMPACT_ATOMS: atom_id res chain seq x y z
N MET A 1 -45.47 18.05 40.86
CA MET A 1 -44.97 18.79 39.67
C MET A 1 -44.11 17.86 38.83
N LYS A 2 -44.22 17.90 37.49
CA LYS A 2 -43.34 17.15 36.59
C LYS A 2 -42.04 17.92 36.35
N PHE A 3 -40.94 17.20 36.18
CA PHE A 3 -39.59 17.76 35.99
C PHE A 3 -39.51 18.72 34.79
N GLU A 4 -40.17 18.39 33.68
CA GLU A 4 -40.31 19.22 32.48
C GLU A 4 -40.82 20.64 32.79
N ASN A 5 -41.79 20.77 33.72
CA ASN A 5 -42.38 22.06 34.08
C ASN A 5 -41.41 22.92 34.90
N LEU A 6 -40.61 22.29 35.78
CA LEU A 6 -39.56 22.99 36.52
C LEU A 6 -38.46 23.45 35.54
N LEU A 7 -38.08 22.60 34.58
CA LEU A 7 -37.07 22.95 33.58
C LEU A 7 -37.49 24.15 32.73
N ALA A 8 -38.76 24.21 32.31
CA ALA A 8 -39.31 25.33 31.58
C ALA A 8 -39.31 26.63 32.41
N GLU A 9 -39.60 26.55 33.72
CA GLU A 9 -39.61 27.68 34.66
C GLU A 9 -38.21 28.31 34.82
N VAL A 10 -37.13 27.52 34.82
CA VAL A 10 -35.74 28.01 34.97
C VAL A 10 -35.07 28.44 33.66
N GLY A 11 -35.80 28.45 32.53
CA GLY A 11 -35.30 28.90 31.23
C GLY A 11 -35.05 27.80 30.20
N GLY A 12 -35.40 26.54 30.51
CA GLY A 12 -35.43 25.42 29.58
C GLY A 12 -34.09 25.11 28.91
N PHE A 13 -34.17 24.56 27.70
CA PHE A 13 -33.00 24.28 26.87
C PHE A 13 -32.54 25.54 26.14
N GLY A 14 -31.59 26.26 26.76
CA GLY A 14 -31.18 27.59 26.31
C GLY A 14 -30.25 27.59 25.10
N LYS A 15 -30.10 28.76 24.48
CA LYS A 15 -29.16 28.98 23.35
C LYS A 15 -27.73 28.52 23.66
N TYR A 16 -27.28 28.71 24.90
CA TYR A 16 -25.95 28.30 25.35
C TYR A 16 -25.77 26.77 25.34
N GLN A 17 -26.77 26.01 25.80
CA GLN A 17 -26.74 24.54 25.78
C GLN A 17 -26.75 24.01 24.35
N ILE A 18 -27.54 24.64 23.47
CA ILE A 18 -27.54 24.34 22.03
C ILE A 18 -26.16 24.62 21.43
N SER A 19 -25.55 25.77 21.73
CA SER A 19 -24.20 26.11 21.25
C SER A 19 -23.14 25.13 21.75
N ILE A 20 -23.20 24.70 23.01
CA ILE A 20 -22.29 23.66 23.54
C ILE A 20 -22.47 22.36 22.78
N ILE A 21 -23.70 21.89 22.58
CA ILE A 21 -23.93 20.64 21.85
C ILE A 21 -23.41 20.75 20.42
N ALA A 22 -23.68 21.86 19.73
CA ALA A 22 -23.16 22.09 18.38
C ALA A 22 -21.61 22.02 18.36
N LEU A 23 -20.95 22.66 19.33
CA LEU A 23 -19.50 22.61 19.49
C LEU A 23 -18.99 21.19 19.78
N LEU A 24 -19.73 20.39 20.55
CA LEU A 24 -19.37 19.00 20.87
C LEU A 24 -19.62 18.03 19.70
N VAL A 25 -20.55 18.33 18.79
CA VAL A 25 -20.82 17.51 17.61
C VAL A 25 -19.66 17.55 16.62
N ILE A 26 -19.02 18.72 16.43
CA ILE A 26 -17.91 18.89 15.49
C ILE A 26 -16.79 17.85 15.71
N PRO A 27 -16.13 17.76 16.90
CA PRO A 27 -15.07 16.79 17.10
C PRO A 27 -15.57 15.35 17.00
N ARG A 28 -16.81 15.06 17.40
CA ARG A 28 -17.41 13.73 17.31
C ARG A 28 -17.56 13.25 15.87
N VAL A 29 -17.86 14.16 14.95
CA VAL A 29 -17.96 13.88 13.52
C VAL A 29 -16.58 13.82 12.87
N THR A 30 -15.65 14.71 13.23
CA THR A 30 -14.31 14.77 12.61
C THR A 30 -13.39 13.60 12.98
N LEU A 31 -13.49 13.06 14.20
CA LEU A 31 -12.67 11.95 14.67
C LEU A 31 -12.75 10.68 13.79
N PRO A 32 -13.93 10.12 13.47
CA PRO A 32 -14.00 8.92 12.63
C PRO A 32 -13.44 9.15 11.23
N PHE A 33 -13.61 10.34 10.64
CA PHE A 33 -13.01 10.64 9.33
C PHE A 33 -11.48 10.64 9.38
N ASN A 34 -10.88 11.18 10.44
CA ASN A 34 -9.43 11.13 10.62
C ASN A 34 -8.92 9.70 10.83
N PHE A 35 -9.67 8.88 11.57
CA PHE A 35 -9.31 7.46 11.74
C PHE A 35 -9.39 6.70 10.41
N LEU A 36 -10.43 6.94 9.61
CA LEU A 36 -10.61 6.29 8.32
C LEU A 36 -9.59 6.73 7.27
N LEU A 37 -9.04 7.94 7.37
CA LEU A 37 -8.03 8.47 6.45
C LEU A 37 -6.86 7.49 6.26
N ASN A 38 -6.45 6.78 7.31
CA ASN A 38 -5.36 5.81 7.25
C ASN A 38 -5.57 4.73 6.18
N ASN A 39 -6.82 4.28 5.95
CA ASN A 39 -7.12 3.28 4.92
C ASN A 39 -6.82 3.77 3.50
N PHE A 40 -6.86 5.09 3.28
CA PHE A 40 -6.62 5.68 1.96
C PHE A 40 -5.15 6.03 1.74
N ILE A 41 -4.42 6.40 2.81
CA ILE A 41 -3.01 6.79 2.71
C ILE A 41 -2.04 5.62 2.90
N ALA A 42 -2.45 4.52 3.54
CA ALA A 42 -1.62 3.33 3.78
C ALA A 42 -1.76 2.24 2.70
N ALA A 43 -2.39 2.55 1.58
CA ALA A 43 -2.50 1.62 0.47
C ALA A 43 -1.12 1.33 -0.13
N ILE A 44 -0.78 0.06 -0.31
CA ILE A 44 0.48 -0.38 -0.92
C ILE A 44 0.20 -0.67 -2.40
N PRO A 45 0.75 0.11 -3.35
CA PRO A 45 0.58 -0.19 -4.76
C PRO A 45 1.31 -1.48 -5.14
N SER A 46 0.91 -2.07 -6.27
CA SER A 46 1.64 -3.19 -6.87
C SER A 46 3.09 -2.77 -7.09
N HIS A 47 4.01 -3.58 -6.58
CA HIS A 47 5.44 -3.31 -6.67
C HIS A 47 6.22 -4.58 -6.92
N HIS A 48 7.45 -4.39 -7.34
CA HIS A 48 8.41 -5.45 -7.58
C HIS A 48 9.81 -4.99 -7.13
N CYS A 49 10.74 -5.92 -6.97
CA CYS A 49 12.10 -5.55 -6.60
C CYS A 49 12.76 -4.70 -7.70
N ASP A 50 13.55 -3.69 -7.30
CA ASP A 50 14.35 -2.91 -8.23
C ASP A 50 15.51 -3.75 -8.79
N ILE A 51 15.55 -3.87 -10.12
CA ILE A 51 16.56 -4.60 -10.90
C ILE A 51 17.56 -3.68 -11.61
N SER A 52 17.48 -2.37 -11.40
CA SER A 52 18.33 -1.36 -12.06
C SER A 52 19.83 -1.59 -11.83
N SER A 53 20.21 -2.12 -10.67
CA SER A 53 21.60 -2.43 -10.34
C SER A 53 22.18 -3.57 -11.19
N LEU A 54 21.38 -4.60 -11.48
CA LEU A 54 21.81 -5.71 -12.34
C LEU A 54 21.91 -5.26 -13.80
N ASP A 55 21.05 -4.33 -14.23
CA ASP A 55 21.12 -3.71 -15.56
C ASP A 55 22.36 -2.83 -15.71
N ALA A 56 22.66 -2.00 -14.70
CA ALA A 56 23.85 -1.16 -14.67
C ALA A 56 25.16 -1.98 -14.72
N ASN A 57 25.16 -3.17 -14.12
CA ASN A 57 26.29 -4.11 -14.17
C ASN A 57 26.38 -4.87 -15.51
N GLY A 58 25.47 -4.61 -16.45
CA GLY A 58 25.43 -5.26 -17.76
C GLY A 58 25.03 -6.74 -17.71
N ILE A 59 24.56 -7.23 -16.55
CA ILE A 59 24.29 -8.66 -16.34
C ILE A 59 23.08 -9.08 -17.18
N LEU A 60 22.05 -8.24 -17.31
CA LEU A 60 20.85 -8.55 -18.10
C LEU A 60 21.03 -8.37 -19.61
N GLY A 61 22.12 -7.75 -20.07
CA GLY A 61 22.40 -7.56 -21.49
C GLY A 61 21.25 -6.91 -22.27
N ASN A 62 21.05 -7.35 -23.52
CA ASN A 62 20.05 -6.82 -24.46
C ASN A 62 18.67 -7.50 -24.34
N LEU A 63 18.28 -7.92 -23.14
CA LEU A 63 16.93 -8.47 -22.88
C LEU A 63 15.89 -7.35 -22.87
N SER A 64 14.67 -7.66 -23.31
CA SER A 64 13.52 -6.76 -23.15
C SER A 64 13.10 -6.64 -21.68
N GLN A 65 12.41 -5.56 -21.29
CA GLN A 65 12.00 -5.33 -19.91
C GLN A 65 11.20 -6.51 -19.31
N GLN A 66 10.34 -7.16 -20.09
CA GLN A 66 9.56 -8.30 -19.63
C GLN A 66 10.43 -9.54 -19.35
N GLU A 67 11.40 -9.82 -20.23
CA GLU A 67 12.35 -10.92 -20.07
C GLU A 67 13.24 -10.68 -18.85
N ARG A 68 13.64 -9.42 -18.64
CA ARG A 68 14.45 -9.00 -17.49
C ARG A 68 13.77 -9.30 -16.16
N LEU A 69 12.48 -8.97 -16.05
CA LEU A 69 11.66 -9.28 -14.88
C LEU A 69 11.49 -10.80 -14.70
N THR A 70 11.23 -11.53 -15.79
CA THR A 70 11.05 -12.98 -15.76
C THR A 70 12.27 -13.73 -15.23
N VAL A 71 13.46 -13.26 -15.61
CA VAL A 71 14.74 -13.86 -15.22
C VAL A 71 15.14 -13.48 -13.78
N SER A 72 14.66 -12.35 -13.27
CA SER A 72 15.11 -11.79 -11.99
C SER A 72 14.11 -11.96 -10.85
N ILE A 73 12.82 -12.10 -11.15
CA ILE A 73 11.74 -12.12 -10.16
C ILE A 73 10.88 -13.38 -10.35
N PRO A 74 10.67 -14.18 -9.30
CA PRO A 74 9.82 -15.36 -9.39
C PRO A 74 8.37 -14.97 -9.67
N ALA A 75 7.73 -15.71 -10.58
CA ALA A 75 6.30 -15.63 -10.81
C ALA A 75 5.54 -16.38 -9.71
N GLN A 76 4.47 -15.77 -9.21
CA GLN A 76 3.53 -16.34 -8.28
C GLN A 76 2.53 -17.25 -9.02
N LYS A 77 1.76 -18.05 -8.26
CA LYS A 77 0.76 -18.99 -8.82
C LYS A 77 -0.27 -18.31 -9.71
N ASP A 78 -0.53 -17.04 -9.46
CA ASP A 78 -1.51 -16.22 -10.17
C ASP A 78 -0.92 -15.58 -11.45
N GLY A 79 0.34 -15.86 -11.76
CA GLY A 79 1.06 -15.32 -12.93
C GLY A 79 1.65 -13.92 -12.73
N THR A 80 1.42 -13.29 -11.58
CA THR A 80 2.03 -12.02 -11.18
C THR A 80 3.45 -12.23 -10.67
N PHE A 81 4.30 -11.20 -10.74
CA PHE A 81 5.63 -11.25 -10.14
C PHE A 81 5.55 -11.10 -8.61
N ALA A 82 6.45 -11.77 -7.88
CA ALA A 82 6.54 -11.60 -6.43
C ALA A 82 6.99 -10.17 -6.06
N SER A 83 6.30 -9.55 -5.11
CA SER A 83 6.53 -8.14 -4.76
C SER A 83 7.76 -7.91 -3.90
N CYS A 84 8.05 -8.82 -2.96
CA CYS A 84 9.12 -8.65 -1.96
C CYS A 84 10.34 -9.56 -2.17
N HIS A 85 10.32 -10.41 -3.19
CA HIS A 85 11.31 -11.46 -3.38
C HIS A 85 11.89 -11.44 -4.80
N MET A 86 13.18 -11.69 -4.92
CA MET A 86 13.91 -11.82 -6.18
C MET A 86 14.74 -13.11 -6.19
N PHE A 87 15.17 -13.56 -7.37
CA PHE A 87 16.20 -14.59 -7.44
C PHE A 87 17.55 -14.03 -7.00
N SER A 88 18.33 -14.84 -6.27
CA SER A 88 19.70 -14.43 -5.88
C SER A 88 20.61 -14.15 -7.08
N HIS A 89 20.36 -14.83 -8.20
CA HIS A 89 21.04 -14.64 -9.47
C HIS A 89 20.03 -14.70 -10.61
N PRO A 90 20.24 -13.94 -11.71
CA PRO A 90 19.36 -13.97 -12.87
C PRO A 90 19.30 -15.37 -13.50
N GLN A 91 18.09 -15.88 -13.68
CA GLN A 91 17.80 -17.23 -14.17
C GLN A 91 17.45 -17.24 -15.66
N PHE A 92 18.45 -17.10 -16.53
CA PHE A 92 18.24 -17.02 -17.99
C PHE A 92 17.58 -18.27 -18.61
N HIS A 93 17.70 -19.42 -17.94
CA HIS A 93 17.08 -20.66 -18.38
C HIS A 93 15.54 -20.60 -18.38
N LEU A 94 14.93 -19.67 -17.62
CA LEU A 94 13.48 -19.45 -17.62
C LEU A 94 12.96 -18.98 -18.98
N LEU A 95 13.79 -18.28 -19.77
CA LEU A 95 13.42 -17.83 -21.13
C LEU A 95 13.40 -18.96 -22.15
N THR A 96 14.13 -20.05 -21.90
CA THR A 96 14.27 -21.19 -22.81
C THR A 96 13.31 -22.34 -22.49
N ASN A 97 12.36 -22.11 -21.58
CA ASN A 97 11.32 -23.07 -21.19
C ASN A 97 11.89 -24.41 -20.67
N TYR A 98 13.12 -24.38 -20.14
CA TYR A 98 13.79 -25.53 -19.56
C TYR A 98 13.54 -25.54 -18.06
N SER A 99 12.42 -26.13 -17.65
CA SER A 99 12.05 -26.28 -16.24
C SER A 99 12.89 -27.38 -15.59
N ASN A 100 14.13 -27.07 -15.21
CA ASN A 100 14.82 -27.90 -14.25
C ASN A 100 14.11 -27.71 -12.91
N GLY A 101 13.49 -28.78 -12.38
CA GLY A 101 12.74 -28.79 -11.11
C GLY A 101 13.60 -28.57 -9.85
N THR A 102 14.69 -27.83 -9.97
CA THR A 102 15.52 -27.33 -8.88
C THR A 102 14.86 -26.11 -8.24
N GLU A 103 14.74 -26.13 -6.91
CA GLU A 103 14.35 -24.96 -6.15
C GLU A 103 15.35 -23.82 -6.42
N LEU A 104 14.88 -22.77 -7.08
CA LEU A 104 15.71 -21.62 -7.37
C LEU A 104 15.94 -20.82 -6.09
N PRO A 105 17.17 -20.40 -5.79
CA PRO A 105 17.46 -19.62 -4.59
C PRO A 105 16.81 -18.24 -4.67
N VAL A 106 15.74 -18.05 -3.89
CA VAL A 106 14.98 -16.81 -3.74
C VAL A 106 15.44 -16.06 -2.48
N VAL A 107 15.62 -14.75 -2.59
CA VAL A 107 16.04 -13.85 -1.50
C VAL A 107 15.12 -12.62 -1.45
N GLU A 108 15.13 -11.89 -0.33
CA GLU A 108 14.44 -10.60 -0.22
C GLU A 108 15.08 -9.54 -1.14
N CYS A 109 14.31 -8.52 -1.53
CA CYS A 109 14.80 -7.48 -2.42
C CYS A 109 16.03 -6.75 -1.83
N GLN A 110 17.17 -6.81 -2.53
CA GLN A 110 18.42 -6.19 -2.04
C GLN A 110 18.55 -4.70 -2.37
N ASN A 111 17.92 -4.24 -3.46
CA ASN A 111 18.09 -2.88 -3.99
C ASN A 111 16.83 -2.01 -3.83
N GLY A 112 15.93 -2.39 -2.93
CA GLY A 112 14.64 -1.72 -2.74
C GLY A 112 13.57 -2.19 -3.72
N TRP A 113 12.54 -1.36 -3.88
CA TRP A 113 11.31 -1.68 -4.62
C TRP A 113 10.99 -0.61 -5.64
N GLU A 114 10.48 -1.04 -6.78
CA GLU A 114 9.88 -0.20 -7.80
C GLU A 114 8.35 -0.36 -7.75
N TYR A 115 7.65 0.75 -7.48
CA TYR A 115 6.19 0.80 -7.34
C TYR A 115 5.53 1.21 -8.65
N ASP A 116 4.43 0.53 -9.02
CA ASP A 116 3.58 0.95 -10.11
C ASP A 116 2.71 2.14 -9.67
N ASN A 117 3.00 3.31 -10.25
CA ASN A 117 2.34 4.57 -9.97
C ASN A 117 1.09 4.83 -10.84
N SER A 118 0.62 3.82 -11.59
CA SER A 118 -0.53 3.94 -12.50
C SER A 118 -1.84 4.29 -11.77
N MET A 119 -2.09 3.67 -10.61
CA MET A 119 -3.33 3.83 -9.85
C MET A 119 -3.17 4.75 -8.62
N ILE A 120 -2.03 4.69 -7.95
CA ILE A 120 -1.73 5.46 -6.73
C ILE A 120 -0.40 6.18 -6.95
N LYS A 121 -0.42 7.51 -6.95
CA LYS A 121 0.79 8.33 -7.16
C LYS A 121 1.63 8.51 -5.90
N SER A 122 1.00 8.49 -4.74
CA SER A 122 1.68 8.64 -3.45
C SER A 122 0.87 7.96 -2.36
N SER A 123 1.59 7.25 -1.50
CA SER A 123 1.08 6.57 -0.31
C SER A 123 2.18 6.56 0.76
N LEU A 124 1.81 6.29 2.01
CA LEU A 124 2.77 6.06 3.10
C LEU A 124 3.75 4.92 2.81
N ALA A 125 3.41 4.00 1.91
CA ALA A 125 4.30 2.89 1.54
C ALA A 125 5.39 3.33 0.54
N THR A 126 5.17 4.42 -0.19
CA THR A 126 6.07 4.92 -1.23
C THR A 126 6.97 6.08 -0.76
N GLU A 127 6.74 6.62 0.44
CA GLU A 127 7.49 7.73 1.07
C GLU A 127 8.41 7.21 2.17
#